data_AF-A0A090YZF7-F1
#
_entry.id   AF-A0A090YZF7-F1
#
_cell.length_a   1.000
_cell.length_b   1.000
_cell.length_c   1.000
_cell.angle_alpha   90.00
_cell.angle_beta   90.00
_cell.angle_gamma   90.00
#
_symmetry.space_group_name_H-M   'P 1'
#
loop_
_entity.id
_entity.type
_entity.pdbx_description
1 polymer ?
#
loop_
_entity_poly.entity_id
_entity_poly.type
_entity_poly.pdbx_seq_one_letter_code
_entity_poly.pdbx_strand_id
1 'polypeptide(L)' 'MVERMVAKQAPRFEIDAVMPNKEFGKVSLEEVMKQDKWTMLFFYPMDFTFVCQQKSLRFQIDTMSLRI' A
#
# COMPACT_ATOMS: atom_id res chain seq x y z
N MET A 1 -20.82 11.41 -7.63
CA MET A 1 -20.35 12.57 -6.84
C MET A 1 -19.08 12.15 -6.12
N VAL A 2 -18.02 12.97 -6.12
CA VAL A 2 -16.75 12.64 -5.46
C VAL A 2 -16.85 13.06 -4.00
N GLU A 3 -16.74 12.10 -3.08
CA GLU A 3 -16.77 12.39 -1.65
C GLU A 3 -15.35 12.60 -1.12
N ARG A 4 -15.11 13.73 -0.44
CA ARG A 4 -13.82 14.03 0.19
C ARG A 4 -13.63 13.16 1.43
N MET A 5 -12.50 12.45 1.48
CA MET A 5 -12.15 11.52 2.57
C MET A 5 -11.14 12.08 3.58
N VAL A 6 -10.65 13.30 3.38
CA VAL A 6 -9.69 13.96 4.30
C VAL A 6 -10.36 14.23 5.65
N ALA A 7 -9.64 13.94 6.74
CA ALA A 7 -10.09 14.07 8.14
C ALA A 7 -11.27 13.17 8.54
N LYS A 8 -11.66 12.21 7.69
CA LYS A 8 -12.57 11.12 8.05
C LYS A 8 -11.78 9.88 8.43
N GLN A 9 -12.41 8.99 9.20
CA GLN A 9 -11.86 7.67 9.49
C GLN A 9 -11.63 6.92 8.16
N ALA A 10 -10.41 6.39 7.98
CA ALA A 10 -10.07 5.61 6.80
C ALA A 10 -10.96 4.35 6.71
N PRO A 11 -11.45 3.99 5.51
CA PRO A 11 -12.22 2.77 5.34
C PRO A 11 -11.41 1.54 5.72
N ARG A 12 -12.07 0.60 6.40
CA ARG A 12 -11.48 -0.69 6.74
C ARG A 12 -11.24 -1.47 5.45
N PHE A 13 -10.06 -2.07 5.34
CA PHE A 13 -9.72 -2.99 4.26
C PHE A 13 -8.92 -4.15 4.81
N GLU A 14 -9.07 -5.30 4.15
CA GLU A 14 -8.25 -6.49 4.31
C GLU A 14 -7.88 -6.96 2.91
N ILE A 15 -6.59 -7.11 2.66
CA ILE A 15 -6.04 -7.45 1.35
C ILE A 15 -4.82 -8.33 1.50
N ASP A 16 -4.60 -9.15 0.48
CA ASP A 16 -3.39 -9.96 0.37
C ASP A 16 -2.22 -9.06 -0.05
N ALA A 17 -1.09 -9.18 0.65
CA ALA A 17 0.09 -8.37 0.44
C ALA A 17 1.34 -9.26 0.47
N VAL A 18 2.39 -8.79 -0.20
CA VAL A 18 3.69 -9.44 -0.10
C VAL A 18 4.46 -8.78 1.05
N MET A 19 4.75 -9.58 2.06
CA MET A 19 5.48 -9.16 3.25
C MET A 19 6.99 -8.98 2.94
N PRO A 20 7.77 -8.27 3.78
CA PRO A 20 9.21 -8.06 3.54
C PRO A 20 10.03 -9.35 3.36
N ASN A 21 9.55 -10.46 3.92
CA ASN A 21 10.12 -11.79 3.78
C ASN A 21 9.74 -12.50 2.46
N LYS A 22 9.05 -11.81 1.55
CA LYS A 22 8.53 -12.32 0.25
C LYS A 22 7.45 -13.39 0.39
N GLU A 23 6.88 -13.55 1.58
CA GLU A 23 5.72 -14.41 1.78
C GLU A 23 4.43 -13.64 1.49
N PHE A 24 3.41 -14.38 1.08
CA PHE A 24 2.07 -13.84 0.98
C PHE A 24 1.45 -13.82 2.37
N GLY A 25 0.95 -12.66 2.78
CA GLY A 25 0.25 -12.47 4.03
C GLY A 25 -0.99 -11.61 3.82
N LYS A 26 -1.85 -11.59 4.82
CA LYS A 26 -3.02 -10.70 4.87
C LYS A 26 -2.68 -9.46 5.69
N VAL A 27 -2.98 -8.30 5.14
CA VAL A 27 -2.83 -7.02 5.84
C VAL A 27 -4.21 -6.43 6.08
N SER A 28 -4.54 -6.19 7.34
CA SER A 28 -5.75 -5.47 7.75
C SER A 28 -5.37 -4.10 8.31
N LEU A 29 -6.08 -3.05 7.87
CA LEU A 29 -5.88 -1.71 8.40
C LEU A 29 -6.15 -1.63 9.91
N GLU A 30 -7.12 -2.42 10.41
CA GLU A 30 -7.44 -2.44 11.84
C GLU A 30 -6.27 -2.92 12.69
N GLU A 31 -5.54 -3.94 12.21
CA GLU A 31 -4.35 -4.49 12.87
C GLU A 31 -3.26 -3.43 12.96
N VAL A 32 -3.05 -2.67 11.88
CA VAL A 32 -2.02 -1.61 11.82
C VAL A 32 -2.39 -0.42 12.69
N MET A 33 -3.66 -0.04 12.74
CA MET A 33 -4.16 1.02 13.62
C MET A 33 -4.02 0.66 15.10
N LYS A 34 -4.24 -0.61 15.49
CA LYS A 34 -4.01 -1.08 16.87
C LYS A 34 -2.56 -0.98 17.31
N GLN A 35 -1.62 -1.03 16.37
CA GLN A 35 -0.19 -0.88 16.62
C GLN A 35 0.25 0.60 16.75
N ASP A 36 -0.69 1.55 16.65
CA ASP A 36 -0.46 3.00 16.73
C ASP A 36 0.61 3.52 15.77
N LYS A 37 0.69 2.90 14.58
CA LYS A 37 1.66 3.25 13.53
C LYS A 37 1.05 4.14 12.47
N TRP A 38 1.82 5.15 12.06
CA TRP A 38 1.50 5.94 10.87
C TRP A 38 1.52 5.05 9.63
N THR A 39 0.41 5.02 8.90
CA THR A 39 0.22 4.16 7.72
C THR A 39 0.11 5.00 6.47
N MET A 40 0.93 4.72 5.46
CA MET A 40 0.86 5.34 4.13
C MET A 40 0.37 4.29 3.12
N LEU A 41 -0.76 4.57 2.48
CA LEU A 41 -1.33 3.72 1.42
C LEU A 41 -1.22 4.44 0.07
N PHE A 42 -0.54 3.83 -0.89
CA PHE A 42 -0.37 4.36 -2.24
C PHE A 42 -0.99 3.41 -3.26
N PHE A 43 -1.87 3.93 -4.13
CA PHE A 43 -2.44 3.16 -5.23
C PHE A 43 -1.63 3.41 -6.50
N TYR A 44 -1.12 2.33 -7.09
CA TYR A 44 -0.41 2.36 -8.36
C TYR A 44 -1.17 1.51 -9.40
N PRO A 45 -1.42 2.03 -10.62
CA PRO A 45 -2.41 1.44 -11.54
C PRO A 45 -2.07 0.05 -12.09
N MET A 46 -0.79 -0.32 -12.29
CA MET A 46 -0.40 -1.66 -12.75
C MET A 46 1.11 -1.87 -12.67
N ASP A 47 1.55 -2.97 -12.04
CA ASP A 47 2.93 -3.45 -12.12
C ASP A 47 3.32 -3.66 -13.61
N PHE A 48 4.38 -2.96 -14.07
CA PHE A 48 4.93 -3.01 -15.44
C PHE A 48 4.12 -2.33 -16.56
N THR A 49 3.80 -1.05 -16.41
CA THR A 49 3.60 -0.18 -17.60
C THR A 49 4.91 -0.08 -18.39
N PHE A 50 4.87 -0.18 -19.72
CA PHE A 50 5.99 -0.09 -20.69
C PHE A 50 6.72 1.28 -20.74
N VAL A 51 6.86 1.97 -19.62
CA VAL A 51 7.73 3.13 -19.52
C VAL A 51 9.15 2.61 -19.29
N CYS A 52 9.95 2.73 -20.34
CA CYS A 52 11.38 2.44 -20.45
C CYS A 52 12.12 2.25 -19.10
N GLN A 53 12.78 1.10 -18.98
CA GLN A 53 13.58 0.55 -17.86
C GLN A 53 14.76 1.42 -17.36
N GLN A 54 14.78 2.74 -17.59
CA GLN A 54 15.87 3.63 -17.15
C GLN A 54 15.46 4.68 -16.09
N LYS A 55 14.23 4.66 -15.58
CA LYS A 55 13.83 5.62 -14.54
C LYS A 55 13.10 5.01 -13.34
N SER A 56 13.33 3.73 -13.06
CA SER A 56 12.72 3.05 -11.92
C SER A 56 13.80 2.36 -11.09
N LEU A 57 14.57 3.12 -10.30
CA LEU A 57 15.20 2.57 -9.09
C LEU A 57 15.75 3.65 -8.13
N ARG A 58 14.89 4.42 -7.46
CA ARG A 58 15.17 4.83 -6.07
C ARG A 58 13.94 5.43 -5.38
N PHE A 59 13.10 4.56 -4.84
CA PHE A 59 12.33 4.89 -3.64
C PHE A 59 12.57 3.74 -2.66
N GLN A 60 13.62 3.89 -1.85
CA GLN A 60 13.91 2.98 -0.76
C GLN A 60 13.32 3.63 0.49
N ILE A 61 12.01 3.53 0.61
CA ILE A 61 11.29 3.62 1.88
C ILE A 61 10.72 2.23 2.06
N ASP A 62 10.87 1.64 3.25
CA ASP A 62 10.41 0.30 3.61
C ASP A 62 8.91 0.11 3.31
N THR A 63 8.60 -0.18 2.05
CA THR A 63 7.24 -0.16 1.52
C THR A 63 6.73 -1.60 1.53
N MET A 64 5.75 -1.84 2.38
CA MET A 64 4.92 -3.04 2.35
C MET A 64 4.20 -3.03 1.00
N SER A 65 4.70 -3.85 0.06
CA SER A 65 4.21 -3.94 -1.31
C SER A 65 2.86 -4.64 -1.32
N LEU A 66 1.81 -3.84 -1.16
CA LEU A 66 0.44 -4.20 -1.42
C LEU A 66 0.28 -4.39 -2.94
N ARG A 67 0.09 -5.63 -3.40
CA ARG A 67 -0.38 -5.91 -4.75
C ARG A 67 -1.89 -6.02 -4.69
N ILE A 68 -2.57 -5.14 -5.41
CA ILE A 68 -4.00 -5.24 -5.71
C ILE A 68 -4.14 -6.01 -7.03
#